data_AF-A0A661EM06-F1
#
_entry.id   AF-A0A661EM06-F1
#
_cell.length_a   1.000
_cell.length_b   1.000
_cell.length_c   1.000
_cell.angle_alpha   90.00
_cell.angle_beta   90.00
_cell.angle_gamma   90.00
#
_symmetry.space_group_name_H-M   'P 1'
#
loop_
_entity.id
_entity.type
_entity.pdbx_description
1 polymer ?
#
loop_
_entity_poly.entity_id
_entity_poly.type
_entity_poly.pdbx_seq_one_letter_code
_entity_poly.pdbx_strand_id
1 'polypeptide(L)'
;AERGATLATLKEFFRHQGFEVEGGELPDYLPLILEFVSQCDQTDLDVAKSLLEQSAPAMSEVATRMVAHDIAWAPLLKLLEQNLDPQRHATLAAA
;
A
#
# COMPACT_ATOMS: atom_id res chain seq x y z
N ALA A 1 12.86 -2.81 -19.93
CA ALA A 1 11.49 -2.26 -19.97
C ALA A 1 11.31 -1.30 -18.80
N GLU A 2 10.57 -0.21 -18.98
CA GLU A 2 10.33 0.84 -17.97
C GLU A 2 9.88 0.29 -16.62
N ARG A 3 8.92 -0.67 -16.62
CA ARG A 3 8.47 -1.37 -15.41
C ARG A 3 9.60 -2.01 -14.60
N GLY A 4 10.56 -2.64 -15.28
CA GLY A 4 11.69 -3.29 -14.60
C GLY A 4 12.57 -2.28 -13.85
N ALA A 5 12.75 -1.09 -14.41
CA ALA A 5 13.48 -0.01 -13.77
C ALA A 5 12.70 0.55 -12.56
N THR A 6 11.39 0.75 -12.68
CA THR A 6 10.53 1.19 -11.56
C THR A 6 10.58 0.21 -10.39
N LEU A 7 10.48 -1.09 -10.66
CA LEU A 7 10.54 -2.12 -9.62
C LEU A 7 11.92 -2.18 -8.96
N ALA A 8 13.00 -2.05 -9.74
CA ALA A 8 14.35 -1.96 -9.19
C ALA A 8 14.50 -0.74 -8.27
N THR A 9 14.03 0.43 -8.69
CA THR A 9 14.04 1.66 -7.87
C THR A 9 13.26 1.48 -6.56
N LEU A 10 12.08 0.87 -6.61
CA LEU A 10 11.28 0.63 -5.41
C LEU A 10 11.95 -0.37 -4.45
N LYS A 11 12.58 -1.41 -4.99
CA LYS A 11 13.37 -2.37 -4.19
C LYS A 11 14.56 -1.69 -3.51
N GLU A 12 15.27 -0.82 -4.23
CA GLU A 12 16.36 -0.02 -3.65
C GLU A 12 15.85 0.95 -2.59
N PHE A 13 14.70 1.59 -2.81
CA PHE A 13 14.06 2.44 -1.81
C PHE A 13 13.82 1.67 -0.50
N PHE A 14 13.23 0.48 -0.54
CA PHE A 14 13.02 -0.34 0.67
C PHE A 14 14.34 -0.70 1.36
N ARG A 15 15.35 -1.11 0.57
CA ARG A 15 16.69 -1.42 1.08
C ARG A 15 17.34 -0.24 1.81
N HIS A 16 17.15 0.98 1.29
CA HIS A 16 17.64 2.20 1.93
C HIS A 16 16.95 2.53 3.25
N GLN A 17 15.71 2.07 3.43
CA GLN A 17 14.96 2.15 4.69
C GLN A 17 15.27 0.98 5.64
N GLY A 18 16.23 0.11 5.28
CA GLY A 18 16.58 -1.07 6.08
C GLY A 18 15.59 -2.23 5.95
N PHE A 19 14.67 -2.19 4.98
CA PHE A 19 13.72 -3.27 4.70
C PHE A 19 14.20 -4.13 3.54
N GLU A 20 14.41 -5.43 3.79
CA GLU A 20 14.90 -6.36 2.78
C GLU A 20 13.76 -7.13 2.11
N VAL A 21 13.57 -6.88 0.82
CA VAL A 21 12.59 -7.61 0.01
C VAL A 21 13.13 -9.00 -0.36
N GLU A 22 12.46 -10.04 0.13
CA GLU A 22 12.83 -11.44 -0.10
C GLU A 22 12.89 -11.81 -1.60
N GLY A 23 13.68 -12.83 -1.90
CA GLY A 23 13.87 -13.31 -3.26
C GLY A 23 12.59 -13.91 -3.84
N GLY A 24 12.04 -13.27 -4.88
CA GLY A 24 10.87 -13.76 -5.61
C GLY A 24 9.61 -12.92 -5.40
N GLU A 25 9.60 -12.05 -4.40
CA GLU A 25 8.54 -11.08 -4.21
C GLU A 25 8.70 -9.86 -5.12
N LEU A 26 7.56 -9.30 -5.53
CA LEU A 26 7.54 -8.05 -6.25
C LEU A 26 7.45 -6.88 -5.26
N PRO A 27 8.25 -5.81 -5.42
CA PRO A 27 8.25 -4.70 -4.49
C PRO A 27 6.95 -3.86 -4.54
N ASP A 28 6.14 -4.00 -5.59
CA ASP A 28 4.81 -3.37 -5.71
C ASP A 28 3.68 -4.26 -5.15
N TYR A 29 4.00 -5.38 -4.50
CA TYR A 29 3.01 -6.26 -3.89
C TYR A 29 2.41 -5.61 -2.63
N LEU A 30 1.08 -5.43 -2.61
CA LEU A 30 0.40 -4.72 -1.50
C LEU A 30 0.74 -5.29 -0.11
N PRO A 31 0.73 -6.62 0.14
CA PRO A 31 1.14 -7.16 1.43
C PRO A 31 2.55 -6.77 1.87
N LEU A 32 3.51 -6.70 0.95
CA LEU A 32 4.88 -6.25 1.23
C LEU A 32 4.89 -4.76 1.62
N ILE A 33 4.11 -3.93 0.93
CA ILE A 33 3.96 -2.51 1.29
C ILE A 33 3.37 -2.38 2.70
N LEU A 34 2.33 -3.17 3.02
CA LEU A 34 1.71 -3.17 4.35
C LEU A 34 2.66 -3.67 5.44
N GLU A 35 3.49 -4.66 5.13
CA GLU A 35 4.53 -5.15 6.02
C GLU A 35 5.56 -4.06 6.32
N PHE A 36 6.11 -3.40 5.29
CA PHE A 36 7.01 -2.27 5.44
C PHE A 36 6.39 -1.17 6.32
N VAL A 37 5.16 -0.76 6.00
CA VAL A 37 4.42 0.26 6.75
C VAL A 37 4.22 -0.13 8.22
N SER A 38 4.03 -1.42 8.52
CA SER A 38 3.85 -1.89 9.89
C SER A 38 5.11 -1.75 10.76
N GLN A 39 6.28 -1.60 10.14
CA GLN A 39 7.57 -1.43 10.80
C GLN A 39 8.01 0.03 10.91
N CYS A 40 7.36 0.94 10.18
CA CYS A 40 7.64 2.37 10.20
C CYS A 40 7.35 2.99 11.58
N ASP A 41 8.25 3.87 12.03
CA ASP A 41 8.05 4.65 13.26
C ASP A 41 7.51 6.06 12.98
N GLN A 42 7.51 6.93 14.00
CA GLN A 42 7.02 8.31 13.86
C GLN A 42 7.83 9.15 12.86
N THR A 43 9.11 8.83 12.66
CA THR A 43 9.99 9.52 11.71
C THR A 43 9.74 9.11 10.27
N ASP A 44 9.17 7.93 10.05
CA ASP A 44 8.85 7.37 8.73
C ASP A 44 7.40 7.60 8.30
N LEU A 45 6.59 8.28 9.14
CA LEU A 45 5.15 8.39 8.94
C LEU A 45 4.77 8.98 7.57
N ASP A 46 5.50 10.00 7.10
CA ASP A 46 5.22 10.64 5.81
C ASP A 46 5.55 9.72 4.63
N VAL A 47 6.61 8.92 4.77
CA VAL A 47 7.01 7.91 3.79
C VAL A 47 5.95 6.80 3.70
N ALA A 48 5.51 6.29 4.86
CA ALA A 48 4.47 5.28 4.95
C ALA A 48 3.16 5.77 4.31
N LYS A 49 2.72 6.99 4.63
CA LYS A 49 1.53 7.61 4.02
C LYS A 49 1.67 7.72 2.51
N SER A 50 2.80 8.24 2.03
CA SER A 50 3.03 8.44 0.60
C SER A 50 2.98 7.11 -0.18
N LEU A 51 3.52 6.02 0.36
CA LEU A 51 3.43 4.69 -0.27
C LEU A 51 1.99 4.17 -0.35
N LEU A 52 1.22 4.33 0.73
CA LEU A 52 -0.17 3.91 0.77
C LEU A 52 -1.05 4.72 -0.18
N GLU A 53 -0.84 6.05 -0.23
CA GLU A 53 -1.52 6.95 -1.16
C GLU A 53 -1.23 6.59 -2.62
N GLN A 54 0.03 6.30 -2.94
CA GLN A 54 0.43 5.85 -4.28
C GLN A 54 -0.19 4.49 -4.66
N SER A 55 -0.47 3.64 -3.66
CA SER A 55 -1.09 2.32 -3.86
C SER A 55 -2.62 2.38 -3.99
N ALA A 56 -3.25 3.46 -3.52
CA ALA A 56 -4.70 3.59 -3.45
C ALA A 56 -5.44 3.40 -4.78
N PRO A 57 -4.98 3.98 -5.93
CA PRO A 57 -5.66 3.79 -7.20
C PRO A 57 -5.72 2.33 -7.64
N ALA A 58 -4.63 1.59 -7.48
CA ALA A 58 -4.56 0.17 -7.83
C ALA A 58 -5.45 -0.68 -6.92
N MET A 59 -5.45 -0.40 -5.60
CA MET A 59 -6.37 -1.04 -4.66
C MET A 59 -7.83 -0.81 -5.02
N SER A 60 -8.20 0.43 -5.38
CA SER A 60 -9.56 0.80 -5.77
C SER A 60 -10.02 0.04 -7.02
N GLU A 61 -9.14 -0.08 -8.02
CA GLU A 61 -9.43 -0.84 -9.23
C GLU A 61 -9.66 -2.33 -8.93
N VAL A 62 -8.78 -2.94 -8.13
CA VAL A 62 -8.90 -4.34 -7.73
C VAL A 62 -10.17 -4.57 -6.91
N ALA A 63 -10.44 -3.72 -5.91
CA ALA A 63 -11.62 -3.81 -5.07
C ALA A 63 -12.92 -3.70 -5.89
N THR A 64 -12.96 -2.78 -6.85
CA THR A 64 -14.11 -2.61 -7.76
C THR A 64 -14.36 -3.88 -8.57
N ARG A 65 -13.31 -4.49 -9.12
CA ARG A 65 -13.42 -5.76 -9.86
C ARG A 65 -13.86 -6.91 -8.96
N MET A 66 -13.30 -7.01 -7.74
CA MET A 66 -13.68 -8.04 -6.78
C MET A 66 -15.16 -7.97 -6.40
N VAL A 67 -15.70 -6.76 -6.19
CA VAL A 67 -17.15 -6.56 -5.95
C VAL A 67 -17.97 -6.99 -7.16
N ALA A 68 -17.56 -6.61 -8.38
CA ALA A 68 -18.28 -6.95 -9.61
C ALA A 68 -18.35 -8.48 -9.86
N HIS A 69 -17.42 -9.24 -9.30
CA HIS A 69 -17.33 -10.69 -9.42
C HIS A 69 -17.77 -11.46 -8.16
N ASP A 70 -18.38 -10.78 -7.18
CA ASP A 70 -18.86 -11.37 -5.92
C ASP A 70 -17.77 -12.15 -5.15
N ILE A 71 -16.54 -11.63 -5.15
CA ILE A 71 -15.41 -12.24 -4.45
C ILE A 71 -15.54 -11.96 -2.95
N ALA A 72 -15.53 -13.00 -2.12
CA ALA A 72 -15.73 -12.90 -0.67
C ALA A 72 -14.76 -11.95 0.07
N TRP A 73 -13.57 -11.72 -0.49
CA TRP A 73 -12.56 -10.82 0.07
C TRP A 73 -12.74 -9.35 -0.33
N ALA A 74 -13.67 -9.02 -1.23
CA ALA A 74 -13.90 -7.66 -1.71
C ALA A 74 -14.17 -6.66 -0.57
N PRO A 75 -14.96 -6.98 0.47
CA PRO A 75 -15.20 -6.07 1.58
C PRO A 75 -13.93 -5.73 2.37
N LEU A 76 -12.98 -6.66 2.50
CA LEU A 76 -11.72 -6.42 3.21
C LEU A 76 -10.86 -5.40 2.47
N LEU A 77 -10.68 -5.58 1.16
CA LEU A 77 -9.86 -4.67 0.36
C LEU A 77 -10.47 -3.27 0.31
N LYS A 78 -11.81 -3.19 0.26
CA LYS A 78 -12.54 -1.92 0.31
C LYS A 78 -12.43 -1.23 1.67
N LEU A 79 -12.42 -1.99 2.76
CA LEU A 79 -12.16 -1.43 4.08
C LEU A 79 -10.75 -0.85 4.16
N LEU A 80 -9.74 -1.55 3.63
CA LEU A 80 -8.37 -1.04 3.58
C LEU A 80 -8.30 0.27 2.78
N GLU A 81 -8.81 0.28 1.54
CA GLU A 81 -8.89 1.47 0.69
C GLU A 81 -9.49 2.67 1.43
N GLN A 82 -10.62 2.49 2.13
CA GLN A 82 -11.26 3.58 2.84
C GLN A 82 -10.44 4.11 4.04
N ASN A 83 -9.64 3.27 4.69
CA ASN A 83 -8.72 3.70 5.76
C ASN A 83 -7.46 4.38 5.21
N LEU A 84 -7.31 4.48 3.89
CA LEU A 84 -6.27 5.27 3.27
C LEU A 84 -6.77 6.64 2.84
N ASP A 85 -8.07 6.89 2.91
CA ASP A 85 -8.67 8.19 2.66
C ASP A 85 -8.32 9.16 3.82
N PRO A 86 -7.50 10.20 3.58
CA PRO A 86 -7.13 11.17 4.61
C PRO A 86 -8.35 11.85 5.25
N GLN A 87 -9.46 11.96 4.53
CA GLN A 87 -10.69 12.64 4.98
C GLN A 87 -11.45 11.80 6.02
N ARG A 88 -11.33 10.47 5.95
CA ARG A 88 -11.92 9.56 6.94
C ARG A 88 -11.25 9.72 8.30
N HIS A 89 -9.94 9.96 8.32
CA HIS A 89 -9.15 10.07 9.54
C HIS A 89 -9.37 11.41 10.24
N ALA A 90 -9.58 12.48 9.47
CA ALA A 90 -9.97 13.79 10.00
C ALA A 90 -11.33 13.73 10.74
N THR A 91 -12.27 12.93 10.23
CA THR A 91 -13.60 12.77 10.82
C THR A 91 -13.56 11.99 12.15
N LEU A 92 -12.67 11.00 12.28
CA LEU A 92 -12.49 10.23 13.51
C LEU A 92 -11.73 11.01 14.60
N ALA A 93 -10.81 11.89 14.23
CA ALA A 93 -10.09 12.75 15.18
C ALA A 93 -10.95 13.90 15.75
N ALA A 94 -12.08 14.20 15.10
CA ALA A 94 -13.00 15.27 15.49
C ALA A 94 -14.21 14.77 16.32
N ALA A 95 -14.32 13.47 16.58
CA ALA A 95 -15.37 12.82 17.35
C ALA A 95 -14.87 12.39 18.74
#